data_AF-X1SZC3-F1
#
_entry.id   AF-X1SZC3-F1
#
_cell.length_a   1.000
_cell.length_b   1.000
_cell.length_c   1.000
_cell.angle_alpha   90.00
_cell.angle_beta   90.00
_cell.angle_gamma   90.00
#
_symmetry.space_group_name_H-M   'P 1'
#
loop_
_entity.id
_entity.type
_entity.pdbx_description
1 polymer ?
#
loop_
_entity_poly.entity_id
_entity_poly.type
_entity_poly.pdbx_seq_one_letter_code
_entity_poly.pdbx_strand_id
1 'polypeptide(L)'
;EIARQVECENRLIAYESVNENPEFIQKTAPDFKIIKQTGKDLGERMYQIFWWILHHKMHHVIIIGTDIPTLPTENLQMAFRQLIYHDVVLGPSFDGGYYLIGLKKPHREIFINIDWSSNRVLN
;
A
#
# COMPACT_ATOMS: atom_id res chain seq x y z
N GLU A 1 -0.65 11.89 -6.50
CA GLU A 1 0.28 13.02 -6.36
C GLU A 1 1.35 12.79 -5.28
N ILE A 2 0.98 12.63 -4.01
CA ILE A 2 1.92 12.44 -2.88
C ILE A 2 3.06 11.44 -3.18
N ALA A 3 2.76 10.26 -3.73
CA ALA A 3 3.78 9.25 -4.06
C ALA A 3 4.81 9.68 -5.12
N ARG A 4 4.54 10.71 -5.94
CA ARG A 4 5.53 11.31 -6.86
C ARG A 4 6.56 12.17 -6.12
N GLN A 5 6.18 12.77 -4.99
CA GLN A 5 7.01 13.65 -4.18
C GLN A 5 7.98 12.89 -3.26
N VAL A 6 7.84 11.56 -3.15
CA VAL A 6 8.72 10.69 -2.37
C VAL A 6 9.73 10.06 -3.31
N GLU A 7 11.03 10.18 -3.00
CA GLU A 7 12.09 9.49 -3.72
C GLU A 7 11.99 7.97 -3.49
N CYS A 8 11.89 7.21 -4.57
CA CYS A 8 11.83 5.74 -4.56
C CYS A 8 12.16 5.20 -5.96
N GLU A 9 12.71 3.98 -5.99
CA GLU A 9 13.13 3.30 -7.22
C GLU A 9 11.94 2.89 -8.11
N ASN A 10 10.84 2.47 -7.48
CA ASN A 10 9.65 1.95 -8.17
C ASN A 10 8.38 2.53 -7.55
N ARG A 11 7.42 2.91 -8.41
CA ARG A 11 6.08 3.35 -8.03
C ARG A 11 5.05 2.43 -8.69
N LEU A 12 4.09 1.96 -7.91
CA LEU A 12 3.05 1.03 -8.37
C LEU A 12 1.65 1.51 -7.98
N ILE A 13 0.67 1.26 -8.86
CA ILE A 13 -0.77 1.35 -8.55
C ILE A 13 -1.32 -0.08 -8.51
N ALA A 14 -1.90 -0.46 -7.36
CA ALA A 14 -2.51 -1.76 -7.16
C ALA A 14 -4.03 -1.66 -7.37
N TYR A 15 -4.56 -2.29 -8.42
CA TYR A 15 -5.93 -2.07 -8.91
C TYR A 15 -6.82 -3.34 -8.84
N GLU A 16 -8.12 -3.19 -8.59
CA GLU A 16 -9.12 -4.25 -8.58
C GLU A 16 -9.82 -4.35 -9.95
N SER A 17 -9.76 -5.54 -10.55
CA SER A 17 -10.15 -5.72 -11.96
C SER A 17 -11.66 -5.72 -12.26
N VAL A 18 -12.53 -5.48 -11.28
CA VAL A 18 -13.99 -5.57 -11.49
C VAL A 18 -14.56 -4.25 -12.03
N ASN A 19 -14.02 -3.11 -11.59
CA ASN A 19 -14.57 -1.78 -11.89
C ASN A 19 -13.56 -0.81 -12.54
N GLU A 20 -12.30 -1.21 -12.69
CA GLU A 20 -11.22 -0.33 -13.12
C GLU A 20 -10.69 -0.69 -14.51
N ASN A 21 -10.52 0.31 -15.38
CA ASN A 21 -9.90 0.13 -16.70
C ASN A 21 -8.36 0.30 -16.57
N PRO A 22 -7.55 -0.75 -16.80
CA PRO A 22 -6.09 -0.68 -16.67
C PRO A 22 -5.45 0.36 -17.61
N GLU A 23 -6.00 0.54 -18.81
CA GLU A 23 -5.51 1.53 -19.78
C GLU A 23 -5.75 2.96 -19.30
N PHE A 24 -6.89 3.21 -18.64
CA PHE A 24 -7.20 4.52 -18.07
C PHE A 24 -6.27 4.86 -16.91
N ILE A 25 -5.99 3.89 -16.02
CA ILE A 25 -5.01 4.05 -14.94
C ILE A 25 -3.63 4.35 -15.54
N GLN A 26 -3.18 3.54 -16.49
CA GLN A 26 -1.86 3.69 -17.10
C GLN A 26 -1.70 5.01 -17.87
N LYS A 27 -2.77 5.51 -18.51
CA LYS A 27 -2.80 6.81 -19.19
C LYS A 27 -2.77 7.99 -18.21
N THR A 28 -3.40 7.85 -17.04
CA THR A 28 -3.44 8.87 -15.98
C THR A 28 -2.15 8.92 -15.16
N ALA A 29 -1.46 7.78 -15.02
CA ALA A 29 -0.22 7.63 -14.28
C ALA A 29 0.83 6.84 -15.10
N PRO A 30 1.33 7.39 -16.22
CA PRO A 30 2.30 6.70 -17.10
C PRO A 30 3.66 6.45 -16.42
N ASP A 31 3.95 7.18 -15.35
CA ASP A 31 5.12 7.04 -14.49
C ASP A 31 5.00 5.94 -13.41
N PHE A 32 3.83 5.30 -13.31
CA PHE A 32 3.58 4.18 -12.38
C PHE A 32 3.46 2.87 -13.17
N LYS A 33 4.00 1.79 -12.59
CA LYS A 33 3.65 0.43 -13.02
C LYS A 33 2.28 0.07 -12.43
N ILE A 34 1.48 -0.73 -13.13
CA ILE A 34 0.21 -1.23 -12.59
C ILE A 34 0.33 -2.70 -12.18
N ILE A 35 -0.30 -3.07 -11.07
CA ILE A 35 -0.39 -4.46 -10.59
C ILE A 35 -1.84 -4.80 -10.24
N LYS A 36 -2.35 -5.91 -10.76
CA LYS A 36 -3.70 -6.38 -10.43
C LYS A 36 -3.69 -7.01 -9.03
N GLN A 37 -4.58 -6.56 -8.16
CA GLN A 37 -4.79 -7.16 -6.84
C GLN A 37 -5.35 -8.60 -6.97
N THR A 38 -4.85 -9.52 -6.14
CA THR A 38 -5.33 -10.91 -6.07
C THR A 38 -5.44 -11.35 -4.61
N GLY A 39 -6.56 -11.96 -4.24
CA GLY A 39 -6.85 -12.37 -2.86
C GLY A 39 -8.33 -12.21 -2.52
N LYS A 40 -8.81 -13.02 -1.58
CA LYS A 40 -10.24 -13.09 -1.20
C LYS A 40 -10.75 -11.87 -0.42
N ASP A 41 -9.85 -11.18 0.28
CA ASP A 41 -10.12 -10.00 1.13
C ASP A 41 -8.97 -8.99 1.01
N LEU A 42 -9.12 -7.78 1.57
CA LEU A 42 -8.12 -6.71 1.44
C LEU A 42 -6.77 -7.10 2.07
N GLY A 43 -6.79 -7.77 3.21
CA GLY A 43 -5.56 -8.22 3.90
C GLY A 43 -4.77 -9.22 3.05
N GLU A 44 -5.46 -10.19 2.44
CA GLU A 44 -4.86 -11.15 1.53
C GLU A 44 -4.33 -10.47 0.25
N ARG A 45 -5.08 -9.51 -0.31
CA ARG A 45 -4.63 -8.71 -1.48
C ARG A 45 -3.35 -7.92 -1.20
N MET A 46 -3.29 -7.20 -0.08
CA MET A 46 -2.08 -6.47 0.33
C MET A 46 -0.92 -7.43 0.60
N TYR A 47 -1.15 -8.55 1.30
CA TYR A 47 -0.13 -9.56 1.54
C TYR A 47 0.44 -10.13 0.22
N GLN A 48 -0.40 -10.43 -0.78
CA GLN A 48 0.07 -10.95 -2.07
C GLN A 48 0.92 -9.92 -2.83
N ILE A 49 0.59 -8.62 -2.76
CA ILE A 49 1.42 -7.55 -3.33
C ILE A 49 2.80 -7.51 -2.65
N PHE A 50 2.84 -7.48 -1.31
CA PHE A 50 4.11 -7.51 -0.58
C PHE A 50 4.92 -8.76 -0.89
N TRP A 51 4.28 -9.94 -0.87
CA TRP A 51 4.93 -11.20 -1.18
C TRP A 51 5.55 -11.16 -2.59
N TRP A 52 4.80 -10.75 -3.60
CA TRP A 52 5.29 -10.65 -4.98
C TRP A 52 6.45 -9.65 -5.11
N ILE A 53 6.29 -8.42 -4.60
CA ILE A 53 7.30 -7.36 -4.74
C ILE A 53 8.60 -7.74 -4.02
N LEU A 54 8.52 -8.25 -2.79
CA LEU A 54 9.69 -8.60 -1.98
C LEU A 54 10.46 -9.81 -2.53
N HIS A 55 9.79 -10.75 -3.21
CA HIS A 55 10.47 -11.84 -3.93
C HIS A 55 11.24 -11.36 -5.17
N HIS A 56 10.89 -10.20 -5.74
CA HIS A 56 11.59 -9.59 -6.88
C HIS A 56 12.73 -8.64 -6.46
N LYS A 57 13.40 -8.93 -5.33
CA LYS A 57 14.58 -8.21 -4.80
C LYS A 57 14.36 -6.74 -4.39
N MET A 58 13.12 -6.30 -4.18
CA MET A 58 12.88 -5.03 -3.50
C MET A 58 12.94 -5.26 -1.98
N HIS A 59 13.64 -4.39 -1.26
CA HIS A 59 13.95 -4.59 0.17
C HIS A 59 13.19 -3.66 1.12
N HIS A 60 12.53 -2.62 0.59
CA HIS A 60 11.76 -1.66 1.35
C HIS A 60 10.50 -1.31 0.55
N VAL A 61 9.36 -1.84 0.96
CA VAL A 61 8.08 -1.64 0.27
C VAL A 61 7.13 -0.93 1.20
N ILE A 62 6.42 0.07 0.68
CA ILE A 62 5.36 0.77 1.40
C ILE A 62 4.08 0.74 0.54
N ILE A 63 2.98 0.36 1.18
CA ILE A 63 1.62 0.51 0.64
C ILE A 63 0.92 1.59 1.45
N ILE A 64 0.18 2.47 0.76
CA ILE A 64 -0.75 3.43 1.34
C ILE A 64 -2.13 3.28 0.71
N GLY A 65 -3.18 3.62 1.45
CA GLY A 65 -4.52 3.77 0.90
C GLY A 65 -4.62 4.95 -0.09
N THR A 66 -5.51 4.84 -1.07
CA THR A 66 -5.79 5.91 -2.05
C THR A 66 -6.57 7.08 -1.45
N ASP A 67 -7.32 6.81 -0.38
CA ASP A 67 -8.43 7.67 0.06
C ASP A 67 -8.00 8.74 1.07
N ILE A 68 -6.69 8.97 1.21
CA ILE A 68 -6.10 9.98 2.10
C ILE A 68 -5.31 11.01 1.27
N PRO A 69 -6.00 11.90 0.54
CA PRO A 69 -5.36 12.93 -0.29
C PRO A 69 -4.60 13.98 0.53
N THR A 70 -4.79 14.01 1.85
CA THR A 70 -4.13 14.90 2.81
C THR A 70 -2.95 14.27 3.54
N LEU A 71 -2.55 13.03 3.21
CA LEU A 71 -1.41 12.36 3.85
C LEU A 71 -0.12 13.15 3.60
N PRO A 72 0.57 13.67 4.63
CA PRO A 72 1.81 14.41 4.43
C PRO A 72 2.91 13.54 3.81
N THR A 73 3.60 14.08 2.81
CA THR A 73 4.73 13.41 2.12
C THR A 73 5.83 13.01 3.11
N GLU A 74 5.98 13.78 4.18
CA GLU A 74 6.89 13.55 5.31
C GLU A 74 6.62 12.20 6.00
N ASN A 75 5.36 11.74 6.08
CA ASN A 75 5.01 10.47 6.71
C ASN A 75 5.54 9.28 5.90
N LEU A 76 5.47 9.35 4.57
CA LEU A 76 6.03 8.33 3.67
C LEU A 76 7.57 8.32 3.73
N GLN A 77 8.20 9.50 3.68
CA GLN A 77 9.65 9.61 3.84
C GLN A 77 10.11 9.09 5.21
N MET A 78 9.36 9.39 6.27
CA MET A 78 9.64 8.88 7.61
C MET A 78 9.48 7.36 7.67
N ALA A 79 8.43 6.80 7.05
CA ALA A 79 8.24 5.36 7.00
C ALA A 79 9.39 4.64 6.25
N PHE A 80 9.91 5.20 5.15
CA PHE A 80 11.12 4.66 4.51
C PHE A 80 12.36 4.74 5.41
N ARG A 81 12.52 5.79 6.22
CA ARG A 81 13.59 5.91 7.23
C ARG A 81 13.39 5.03 8.47
N GLN A 82 12.16 4.57 8.73
CA GLN A 82 11.81 3.69 9.86
C GLN A 82 11.86 2.20 9.49
N LEU A 83 11.67 1.89 8.21
CA LEU A 83 12.44 0.83 7.55
C LEU A 83 13.95 1.20 7.61
N ILE A 84 14.86 0.43 7.00
CA ILE A 84 16.29 0.40 7.42
C ILE A 84 16.46 -0.16 8.85
N TYR A 85 15.82 0.40 9.88
CA TYR A 85 15.92 -0.04 11.28
C TYR A 85 14.89 -1.13 11.66
N HIS A 86 13.62 -0.97 11.30
CA HIS A 86 12.53 -1.91 11.65
C HIS A 86 12.13 -2.79 10.46
N ASP A 87 11.58 -3.99 10.73
CA ASP A 87 11.07 -4.88 9.68
C ASP A 87 9.64 -4.53 9.23
N VAL A 88 8.89 -3.88 10.13
CA VAL A 88 7.49 -3.48 9.98
C VAL A 88 7.34 -2.02 10.44
N VAL A 89 6.63 -1.22 9.66
CA VAL A 89 6.20 0.15 9.98
C VAL A 89 4.71 0.27 9.70
N LEU A 90 3.95 0.85 10.63
CA LEU A 90 2.49 1.02 10.50
C LEU A 90 2.11 2.47 10.77
N GLY A 91 1.30 3.05 9.87
CA GLY A 91 0.58 4.29 10.11
C GLY A 91 -0.83 3.98 10.58
N PRO A 92 -1.15 4.11 11.89
CA PRO A 92 -2.46 3.76 12.42
C PRO A 92 -3.55 4.69 11.89
N SER A 93 -4.71 4.11 11.59
CA SER A 93 -5.94 4.83 11.22
C SER A 93 -6.91 4.90 12.40
N PHE A 94 -7.80 5.88 12.40
CA PHE A 94 -8.79 6.09 13.47
C PHE A 94 -9.89 5.02 13.52
N ASP A 95 -10.08 4.26 12.43
CA ASP A 95 -11.05 3.17 12.31
C ASP A 95 -10.54 1.82 12.88
N GLY A 96 -9.31 1.78 13.40
CA GLY A 96 -8.67 0.56 13.93
C GLY A 96 -7.81 -0.18 12.91
N GLY A 97 -7.79 0.24 11.64
CA GLY A 97 -6.87 -0.26 10.63
C GLY A 97 -5.55 0.51 10.56
N TYR A 98 -4.87 0.39 9.42
CA TYR A 98 -3.65 1.14 9.10
C TYR A 98 -3.79 1.79 7.72
N TYR A 99 -3.46 3.07 7.61
CA TYR A 99 -3.44 3.78 6.33
C TYR A 99 -2.12 3.60 5.55
N LEU A 100 -1.05 3.24 6.26
CA LEU A 100 0.29 3.00 5.74
C LEU A 100 0.82 1.71 6.32
N ILE A 101 1.38 0.85 5.47
CA ILE A 101 2.07 -0.37 5.85
C ILE A 101 3.42 -0.37 5.13
N GLY A 102 4.51 -0.48 5.87
CA GLY A 102 5.86 -0.62 5.33
C GLY A 102 6.49 -1.92 5.79
N LEU A 103 7.07 -2.71 4.87
CA LEU A 103 7.70 -4.00 5.16
C LEU A 103 9.07 -4.16 4.49
N LYS A 104 9.98 -4.86 5.19
CA LYS A 104 11.24 -5.40 4.62
C LYS A 104 11.15 -6.84 4.12
N LYS A 105 10.24 -7.62 4.71
CA LYS A 105 10.06 -9.05 4.47
C LYS A 105 8.57 -9.40 4.60
N PRO A 106 8.07 -10.48 3.98
CA PRO A 106 6.66 -10.84 4.10
C PRO A 106 6.29 -11.15 5.55
N HIS A 107 5.37 -10.35 6.11
CA HIS A 107 4.73 -10.57 7.40
C HIS A 107 3.25 -10.79 7.13
N ARG A 108 2.74 -12.00 7.37
CA ARG A 108 1.33 -12.33 7.06
C ARG A 108 0.41 -11.96 8.23
N GLU A 109 0.93 -12.11 9.44
CA GLU A 109 0.25 -11.93 10.71
C GLU A 109 -0.40 -10.55 10.88
N ILE A 110 0.21 -9.49 10.34
CA ILE A 110 -0.32 -8.11 10.41
C ILE A 110 -1.55 -7.87 9.52
N PHE A 111 -1.91 -8.84 8.65
CA PHE A 111 -3.07 -8.77 7.76
C PHE A 111 -4.25 -9.62 8.24
N ILE A 112 -4.07 -10.40 9.32
CA ILE A 112 -5.06 -11.35 9.84
C ILE A 112 -5.93 -10.67 10.90
N ASN A 113 -7.25 -10.88 10.85
CA ASN A 113 -8.23 -10.38 11.81
C ASN A 113 -8.19 -8.85 12.03
N ILE A 114 -7.87 -8.08 10.98
CA ILE A 114 -8.01 -6.63 10.96
C ILE A 114 -9.36 -6.28 10.30
N ASP A 115 -10.15 -5.44 10.96
CA ASP A 115 -11.40 -4.88 10.42
C ASP A 115 -11.09 -3.78 9.40
N TRP A 116 -10.57 -4.18 8.23
CA TRP A 116 -10.22 -3.32 7.12
C TRP A 116 -11.45 -2.53 6.62
N SER A 117 -11.51 -1.24 6.93
CA SER A 117 -12.70 -0.40 6.71
C SER A 117 -13.95 -1.05 7.29
N SER A 118 -14.12 -0.94 8.62
CA SER A 118 -15.41 -1.29 9.22
C SER A 118 -16.50 -0.49 8.49
N ASN A 119 -17.53 -1.17 7.97
CA ASN A 119 -18.60 -0.57 7.15
C ASN A 119 -19.49 0.47 7.90
N ARG A 120 -19.00 1.05 9.00
CA ARG A 120 -19.60 2.17 9.74
C ARG A 120 -19.32 3.51 9.04
N VAL A 121 -19.49 3.56 7.72
CA VAL A 121 -19.54 4.82 6.99
C VAL A 121 -20.96 5.38 7.17
N LEU A 122 -21.10 6.28 8.14
CA LEU A 122 -22.23 7.20 8.37
C LEU A 122 -23.65 6.70 8.01
N ASN A 123 -24.44 6.38 9.05
CA ASN A 123 -25.91 6.47 8.99
C ASN A 123 -26.36 7.93 8.85
#